data_AF-F5NWI6-F1
#
_entry.id   AF-F5NWI6-F1
#
_cell.length_a   1.000
_cell.length_b   1.000
_cell.length_c   1.000
_cell.angle_alpha   90.00
_cell.angle_beta   90.00
_cell.angle_gamma   90.00
#
_symmetry.space_group_name_H-M   'P 1'
#
loop_
_entity.id
_entity.type
_entity.pdbx_description
1 polymer ?
#
loop_
_entity_poly.entity_id
_entity_poly.type
_entity_poly.pdbx_seq_one_letter_code
_entity_poly.pdbx_strand_id
1 'polypeptide(L)'
;MSRKNQRYSTEFKAEAVKTVPENQLSISEGASRLSLPEGTLGQWVTAARKGLGTPGSRTVAELESEILQLRKALNEARLERDILKKATAYFAQESLKIRVNRIMATTISH
;
A
#
# COMPACT_ATOMS: atom_id res chain seq x y z
N MET A 1 -16.45 1.82 -44.00
CA MET A 1 -16.90 2.94 -43.15
C MET A 1 -15.71 3.44 -42.34
N SER A 2 -15.34 4.72 -42.46
CA SER A 2 -14.21 5.31 -41.72
C SER A 2 -14.62 5.55 -40.26
N ARG A 3 -14.02 4.84 -39.30
CA ARG A 3 -14.27 5.08 -37.88
C ARG A 3 -13.60 6.40 -37.50
N LYS A 4 -14.41 7.44 -37.23
CA LYS A 4 -13.92 8.69 -36.61
C LYS A 4 -13.24 8.34 -35.30
N ASN A 5 -11.93 8.58 -35.20
CA ASN A 5 -11.19 8.47 -33.95
C ASN A 5 -11.62 9.60 -33.01
N GLN A 6 -12.61 9.34 -32.15
CA GLN A 6 -12.91 10.24 -31.03
C GLN A 6 -11.73 10.21 -30.04
N ARG A 7 -11.12 11.37 -29.82
CA ARG A 7 -10.12 11.57 -28.78
C ARG A 7 -10.84 11.87 -27.46
N TYR A 8 -10.79 10.91 -26.55
CA TYR A 8 -11.26 11.07 -25.17
C TYR A 8 -10.11 11.53 -24.27
N SER A 9 -10.40 12.41 -23.32
CA SER A 9 -9.40 12.88 -22.35
C SER A 9 -8.96 11.75 -21.42
N THR A 10 -7.79 11.92 -20.83
CA THR A 10 -7.18 10.97 -19.90
C THR A 10 -8.01 10.81 -18.63
N GLU A 11 -8.58 11.90 -18.12
CA GLU A 11 -9.41 11.93 -16.92
C GLU A 11 -10.72 11.19 -17.17
N PHE A 12 -11.35 11.46 -18.32
CA PHE A 12 -12.60 10.82 -18.71
C PHE A 12 -12.45 9.30 -18.87
N LYS A 13 -11.33 8.83 -19.43
CA LYS A 13 -11.04 7.39 -19.51
C LYS A 13 -10.91 6.76 -18.13
N ALA A 14 -10.23 7.43 -17.19
CA ALA A 14 -10.05 6.93 -15.84
C ALA A 14 -11.38 6.84 -15.08
N GLU A 15 -12.23 7.87 -15.22
CA GLU A 15 -13.56 7.91 -14.61
C GLU A 15 -14.51 6.86 -15.20
N ALA A 16 -14.48 6.68 -16.53
CA ALA A 16 -15.26 5.66 -17.21
C ALA A 16 -14.91 4.23 -16.75
N VAL A 17 -13.62 3.94 -16.58
CA VAL A 17 -13.13 2.64 -16.11
C VAL A 17 -13.45 2.40 -14.63
N LYS A 18 -13.48 3.44 -13.81
CA LYS A 18 -13.77 3.37 -12.37
C LYS A 18 -15.27 3.17 -12.07
N THR A 19 -16.13 3.83 -12.85
CA THR A 19 -17.60 3.80 -12.68
C THR A 19 -18.20 2.40 -12.88
N VAL A 20 -17.63 1.57 -13.76
CA VAL A 20 -18.12 0.20 -14.06
C VAL A 20 -18.01 -0.74 -12.84
N PRO A 21 -16.83 -0.94 -12.22
CA PRO A 21 -16.69 -1.79 -11.04
C PRO A 21 -17.34 -1.20 -9.79
N GLU A 22 -17.34 0.12 -9.60
CA GLU A 22 -17.95 0.75 -8.40
C GLU A 22 -19.48 0.59 -8.36
N ASN A 23 -20.13 0.65 -9.51
CA ASN A 23 -21.60 0.52 -9.61
C ASN A 23 -22.07 -0.89 -9.98
N GLN A 24 -21.16 -1.88 -10.03
CA GLN A 24 -21.45 -3.26 -10.46
C GLN A 24 -22.17 -3.34 -11.82
N LEU A 25 -21.92 -2.37 -12.70
CA LEU A 25 -22.55 -2.28 -14.00
C LEU A 25 -21.87 -3.23 -14.98
N SER A 26 -22.64 -3.78 -15.91
CA SER A 26 -22.06 -4.44 -17.08
C SER A 26 -21.36 -3.40 -17.99
N ILE A 27 -20.42 -3.85 -18.83
CA ILE A 27 -19.74 -2.97 -19.79
C ILE A 27 -20.75 -2.30 -20.72
N SER A 28 -21.81 -3.01 -21.11
CA SER A 28 -22.88 -2.48 -21.98
C SER A 28 -23.69 -1.36 -21.30
N GLU A 29 -24.04 -1.54 -20.02
CA GLU A 29 -24.75 -0.51 -19.25
C GLU A 29 -23.86 0.71 -18.97
N GLY A 30 -22.60 0.50 -18.59
CA GLY A 30 -21.63 1.58 -18.41
C GLY A 30 -21.41 2.38 -19.69
N ALA A 31 -21.31 1.69 -20.83
CA ALA A 31 -21.15 2.30 -22.13
C ALA A 31 -22.39 3.13 -22.52
N SER A 32 -23.58 2.59 -22.27
CA SER A 32 -24.85 3.29 -22.54
C SER A 32 -24.98 4.57 -21.70
N ARG A 33 -24.65 4.52 -20.40
CA ARG A 33 -24.70 5.70 -19.51
C ARG A 33 -23.70 6.78 -19.89
N LEU A 34 -22.51 6.38 -20.33
CA LEU A 34 -21.43 7.29 -20.71
C LEU A 34 -21.52 7.73 -22.18
N SER A 35 -22.55 7.26 -22.92
CA SER A 35 -22.70 7.48 -24.36
C SER A 35 -21.45 7.06 -25.16
N LEU A 36 -20.84 5.94 -24.76
CA LEU A 36 -19.63 5.37 -25.35
C LEU A 36 -19.93 4.12 -26.17
N PRO A 37 -19.15 3.84 -27.22
CA PRO A 37 -19.16 2.53 -27.85
C PRO A 37 -18.73 1.45 -26.85
N GLU A 38 -19.51 0.38 -26.73
CA GLU A 38 -19.24 -0.72 -25.79
C GLU A 38 -17.83 -1.32 -25.99
N GLY A 39 -17.40 -1.48 -27.24
CA GLY A 39 -16.05 -1.97 -27.55
C GLY A 39 -14.93 -1.05 -27.08
N THR A 40 -15.16 0.27 -27.03
CA THR A 40 -14.18 1.24 -26.52
C THR A 40 -14.06 1.16 -25.01
N LEU A 41 -15.19 1.11 -24.30
CA LEU A 41 -15.18 0.95 -22.84
C LEU A 41 -14.60 -0.41 -22.43
N GLY A 42 -14.95 -1.48 -23.15
CA GLY A 42 -14.40 -2.82 -22.92
C GLY A 42 -12.89 -2.88 -23.13
N GLN A 43 -12.35 -2.20 -24.15
CA GLN A 43 -10.91 -2.07 -24.35
C GLN A 43 -10.24 -1.33 -23.19
N TRP A 44 -10.80 -0.23 -22.69
CA TRP A 44 -10.23 0.51 -21.57
C TRP A 44 -10.29 -0.26 -20.26
N VAL A 45 -11.41 -0.95 -19.96
CA VAL A 45 -11.54 -1.81 -18.78
C VAL A 45 -10.55 -2.97 -18.84
N THR A 46 -10.39 -3.59 -20.01
CA THR A 46 -9.41 -4.66 -20.21
C THR A 46 -7.97 -4.15 -20.06
N ALA A 47 -7.67 -2.98 -20.60
CA ALA A 47 -6.36 -2.35 -20.48
C ALA A 47 -6.06 -2.01 -19.02
N ALA A 48 -7.00 -1.41 -18.29
CA ALA A 48 -6.86 -1.12 -16.87
C ALA A 48 -6.70 -2.38 -16.00
N ARG A 49 -7.46 -3.45 -16.27
CA ARG A 49 -7.26 -4.76 -15.61
C ARG A 49 -5.87 -5.34 -15.84
N LYS A 50 -5.25 -5.03 -16.98
CA LYS A 50 -3.88 -5.42 -17.33
C LYS A 50 -2.82 -4.42 -16.83
N GLY A 51 -3.22 -3.35 -16.13
CA GLY A 51 -2.33 -2.27 -15.72
C GLY A 51 -1.78 -1.44 -16.89
N LEU A 52 -2.39 -1.54 -18.08
CA LEU A 52 -1.97 -0.84 -19.28
C LEU A 52 -2.86 0.40 -19.51
N GLY A 53 -2.26 1.59 -19.50
CA GLY A 53 -2.86 2.79 -20.11
C GLY A 53 -3.84 3.62 -19.26
N THR A 54 -3.96 3.39 -17.95
CA THR A 54 -4.60 4.34 -17.03
C THR A 54 -3.51 5.24 -16.41
N PRO A 55 -3.61 6.59 -16.53
CA PRO A 55 -2.67 7.48 -15.86
C PRO A 55 -2.72 7.22 -14.35
N GLY A 56 -1.60 6.78 -13.77
CA GLY A 56 -1.48 6.45 -12.34
C GLY A 56 -1.81 5.01 -11.94
N SER A 57 -2.17 4.12 -12.88
CA SER A 57 -2.31 2.69 -12.57
C SER A 57 -0.93 2.04 -12.52
N ARG A 58 -0.46 1.75 -11.31
CA ARG A 58 0.67 0.84 -11.09
C ARG A 58 0.31 -0.56 -11.60
N THR A 59 1.25 -1.22 -12.24
CA THR A 59 1.09 -2.61 -12.65
C THR A 59 1.06 -3.52 -11.42
N VAL A 60 0.47 -4.72 -11.56
CA VAL A 60 0.46 -5.71 -10.48
C VAL A 60 1.90 -6.04 -10.03
N ALA A 61 2.84 -6.16 -10.97
CA ALA A 61 4.24 -6.44 -10.66
C ALA A 61 4.91 -5.31 -9.85
N GLU A 62 4.61 -4.04 -10.17
CA GLU A 62 5.10 -2.89 -9.39
C GLU A 62 4.54 -2.91 -7.97
N LEU A 63 3.24 -3.20 -7.81
CA LEU A 63 2.61 -3.31 -6.50
C LEU A 63 3.18 -4.49 -5.68
N GLU A 64 3.43 -5.64 -6.31
CA GLU A 64 4.05 -6.79 -5.67
C GLU A 64 5.48 -6.49 -5.21
N SER A 65 6.26 -5.78 -6.04
CA SER A 65 7.61 -5.32 -5.68
C SER A 65 7.58 -4.37 -4.49
N GLU A 66 6.67 -3.40 -4.50
CA GLU A 66 6.49 -2.44 -3.40
C GLU A 66 6.04 -3.15 -2.11
N ILE A 67 5.11 -4.10 -2.20
CA ILE A 67 4.70 -4.92 -1.05
C ILE A 67 5.89 -5.67 -0.46
N LEU A 68 6.74 -6.25 -1.30
CA LEU A 68 7.93 -6.97 -0.83
C LEU A 68 8.92 -6.03 -0.12
N GLN A 69 9.18 -4.85 -0.71
CA GLN A 69 10.06 -3.85 -0.11
C GLN A 69 9.50 -3.32 1.22
N LEU A 70 8.21 -3.01 1.28
CA LEU A 70 7.55 -2.53 2.49
C LEU A 70 7.56 -3.60 3.59
N ARG A 71 7.34 -4.87 3.25
CA ARG A 71 7.45 -5.97 4.23
C ARG A 71 8.86 -6.11 4.78
N LYS A 72 9.88 -5.96 3.93
CA LYS A 72 11.29 -5.99 4.36
C LYS A 72 11.60 -4.84 5.32
N ALA A 73 11.27 -3.60 4.93
CA ALA A 73 11.50 -2.41 5.76
C ALA A 73 10.76 -2.49 7.10
N LEU A 74 9.51 -2.98 7.09
CA LEU A 74 8.74 -3.17 8.32
C LEU A 74 9.38 -4.20 9.25
N ASN A 75 9.94 -5.27 8.70
CA ASN A 75 10.62 -6.29 9.49
C ASN A 75 11.93 -5.75 10.11
N GLU A 76 12.73 -5.02 9.33
CA GLU A 76 13.95 -4.35 9.82
C GLU A 76 13.63 -3.38 10.96
N ALA A 77 12.65 -2.49 10.77
CA ALA A 77 12.24 -1.53 11.80
C ALA A 77 11.72 -2.20 13.09
N ARG A 78 11.01 -3.34 12.96
CA ARG A 78 10.56 -4.13 14.12
C ARG A 78 11.75 -4.71 14.89
N LEU A 79 12.72 -5.27 14.17
CA LEU A 79 13.91 -5.86 14.76
C LEU A 79 14.75 -4.80 15.49
N GLU A 80 14.99 -3.65 14.87
CA GLU A 80 15.69 -2.52 15.50
C GLU A 80 15.01 -2.07 16.79
N ARG A 81 13.69 -1.85 16.74
CA ARG A 81 12.91 -1.47 17.92
C ARG A 81 13.02 -2.51 19.03
N ASP A 82 12.97 -3.79 18.68
CA ASP A 82 13.02 -4.86 19.67
C ASP A 82 14.40 -5.01 20.29
N ILE A 83 15.48 -4.77 19.53
CA ILE A 83 16.84 -4.67 20.06
C ILE A 83 16.94 -3.50 21.04
N LEU A 84 16.46 -2.31 20.66
CA LEU A 84 16.48 -1.14 21.53
C LEU A 84 15.73 -1.40 22.82
N LYS A 85 14.52 -1.97 22.75
CA LYS A 85 13.74 -2.34 23.95
C LYS A 85 14.49 -3.30 24.86
N LYS A 86 15.12 -4.34 24.31
CA LYS A 86 15.92 -5.30 25.09
C LYS A 86 17.12 -4.62 25.76
N ALA A 87 17.82 -3.74 25.04
CA ALA A 87 18.93 -2.98 25.59
C ALA A 87 18.48 -2.06 26.74
N THR A 88 17.40 -1.30 26.55
CA THR A 88 16.86 -0.43 27.61
C THR A 88 16.45 -1.21 28.84
N ALA A 89 15.77 -2.36 28.66
CA ALA A 89 15.38 -3.23 29.77
C ALA A 89 16.60 -3.76 30.53
N TYR A 90 17.63 -4.21 29.80
CA TYR A 90 18.87 -4.69 30.39
C TYR A 90 19.56 -3.62 31.25
N PHE A 91 19.73 -2.40 30.73
CA PHE A 91 20.36 -1.31 31.47
C PHE A 91 19.56 -0.86 32.70
N ALA A 92 18.23 -0.83 32.59
CA ALA A 92 17.36 -0.53 33.72
C ALA A 92 17.50 -1.58 34.83
N GLN A 93 17.55 -2.86 34.47
CA GLN A 93 17.74 -3.97 35.42
C GLN A 93 19.11 -3.89 36.13
N GLU A 94 20.19 -3.62 35.39
CA GLU A 94 21.53 -3.51 35.98
C GLU A 94 21.62 -2.33 36.96
N SER A 95 21.01 -1.19 36.59
CA SER A 95 20.94 -0.01 37.46
C SER A 95 20.21 -0.28 38.78
N LEU A 96 19.12 -1.05 38.72
CA LEU A 96 18.38 -1.47 39.92
C LEU A 96 19.21 -2.40 40.79
N LYS A 97 19.89 -3.39 40.19
CA LYS A 97 20.76 -4.34 40.90
C LYS A 97 21.89 -3.62 41.65
N ILE A 98 22.56 -2.67 41.01
CA ILE A 98 23.62 -1.85 41.64
C ILE A 98 23.06 -1.05 42.82
N ARG A 99 21.88 -0.45 42.65
CA ARG A 99 21.24 0.35 43.72
C ARG A 99 20.90 -0.51 44.93
N VAL A 100 20.31 -1.69 44.71
CA VAL A 100 19.97 -2.63 45.79
C VAL A 100 21.23 -3.07 46.53
N ASN A 101 22.28 -3.48 45.82
CA ASN A 101 23.55 -3.88 46.45
C ASN A 101 24.15 -2.76 47.31
N ARG A 102 24.08 -1.51 46.85
CA ARG A 102 24.57 -0.36 47.62
C ARG A 102 23.81 -0.15 48.92
N ILE A 103 22.47 -0.22 48.87
CA ILE A 103 21.63 -0.07 50.07
C ILE A 103 21.96 -1.17 51.08
N MET A 104 22.04 -2.43 50.64
CA MET A 104 22.36 -3.56 51.51
C MET A 104 23.75 -3.44 52.14
N ALA A 105 24.75 -2.96 51.40
CA ALA A 105 26.10 -2.75 51.92
C ALA A 105 26.15 -1.67 53.02
N THR A 106 25.34 -0.61 52.90
CA THR A 106 25.26 0.45 53.93
C THR A 106 24.55 -0.03 55.19
N THR A 107 23.49 -0.83 55.07
CA THR A 107 22.72 -1.33 56.22
C THR A 107 23.49 -2.35 57.07
N ILE A 108 24.44 -3.10 56.48
CA ILE A 108 25.25 -4.09 57.21
C ILE A 108 26.46 -3.44 57.91
N SER A 109 26.86 -2.22 57.52
CA SER A 109 27.97 -1.47 58.14
C SER A 109 27.55 -0.61 59.35
N HIS A 110 26.29 -0.67 59.77
CA HIS A 110 25.77 0.00 60.98
C HIS A 110 25.17 -1.04 61.93
#